data_AF-A0AAV2RHL4-F1
#
_entry.id   AF-A0AAV2RHL4-F1
#
_cell.length_a   1.000
_cell.length_b   1.000
_cell.length_c   1.000
_cell.angle_alpha   90.00
_cell.angle_beta   90.00
_cell.angle_gamma   90.00
#
_symmetry.space_group_name_H-M   'P 1'
#
loop_
_entity.id
_entity.type
_entity.pdbx_description
1 polymer ?
#
loop_
_entity_poly.entity_id
_entity_poly.type
_entity_poly.pdbx_seq_one_letter_code
_entity_poly.pdbx_strand_id
1 'polypeptide(L)'
;HNNHQLYLVNTFFILSSTNIVEFFSAEIVKSYLELDISFTPINFTLQYYTIESQLLETMMHQFIMSLVFVLMVTSGTTKAELTDSCLACMCYAESAGCHMPDPPCTNDGWSDVCGPWSITYAYWMDGGYQGGDFYSCTSDWQCSESTVRAYMGRYVTDPTAHCEAYARTHVGGPWGAHQDWTLTFWHKVEYCLEENLIIPPNLVTTHSK
;
A
#
# COMPACT_ATOMS: atom_id res chain seq x y z
N HIS A 1 50.36 9.77 4.08
CA HIS A 1 49.64 9.59 2.81
C HIS A 1 48.15 9.54 3.12
N ASN A 2 47.40 10.57 2.69
CA ASN A 2 46.10 10.55 1.97
C ASN A 2 45.16 9.35 2.23
N ASN A 3 43.83 9.41 2.41
CA ASN A 3 42.81 10.43 2.14
C ASN A 3 41.42 9.86 2.58
N HIS A 4 40.49 10.75 2.98
CA HIS A 4 39.01 10.73 2.77
C HIS A 4 38.13 9.68 3.52
N GLN A 5 37.17 10.12 4.38
CA GLN A 5 35.74 10.42 4.11
C GLN A 5 34.95 9.14 3.71
N LEU A 6 33.79 8.73 4.23
CA LEU A 6 32.61 9.35 4.84
C LEU A 6 31.69 8.15 5.22
N TYR A 7 30.93 8.18 6.31
CA TYR A 7 29.53 7.69 6.42
C TYR A 7 29.08 7.84 7.87
N LEU A 8 28.50 9.01 8.13
CA LEU A 8 27.63 9.30 9.25
C LEU A 8 26.22 8.76 8.96
N VAL A 9 25.44 8.71 10.04
CA VAL A 9 23.98 8.72 10.13
C VAL A 9 23.30 7.34 10.20
N ASN A 10 23.06 6.87 11.43
CA ASN A 10 21.70 6.82 11.96
C ASN A 10 21.68 6.39 13.43
N THR A 11 21.55 7.36 14.33
CA THR A 11 20.89 7.11 15.61
C THR A 11 20.01 8.32 15.86
N PHE A 12 18.78 8.21 15.37
CA PHE A 12 17.68 9.13 15.68
C PHE A 12 17.44 9.08 17.19
N PHE A 13 17.97 10.06 17.91
CA PHE A 13 17.47 10.39 19.25
C PHE A 13 16.31 11.37 19.08
N ILE A 14 15.10 10.84 19.22
CA ILE A 14 13.89 11.65 19.45
C ILE A 14 14.05 12.23 20.87
N LEU A 15 14.62 13.43 20.96
CA LEU A 15 14.61 14.21 22.18
C LEU A 15 13.42 15.18 22.11
N SER A 16 12.52 15.05 23.08
CA SER A 16 11.38 15.93 23.27
C SER A 16 11.84 17.39 23.34
N SER A 17 11.12 18.26 22.65
CA SER A 17 11.39 19.69 22.46
C SER A 17 11.57 20.51 23.75
N THR A 18 11.24 19.96 24.91
CA THR A 18 11.37 20.65 26.21
C THR A 18 12.81 20.67 26.75
N ASN A 19 13.65 19.69 26.41
CA ASN A 19 15.00 19.59 26.98
C ASN A 19 16.08 20.35 26.20
N ILE A 20 15.80 20.71 24.95
CA ILE A 20 16.73 21.47 24.11
C ILE A 20 16.75 22.95 24.52
N VAL A 21 15.60 23.50 24.92
CA VAL A 21 15.49 24.93 25.28
C VAL A 21 16.25 25.25 26.58
N GLU A 22 16.28 24.33 27.55
CA GLU A 22 17.03 24.55 28.79
C GLU A 22 18.56 24.49 28.57
N PHE A 23 19.05 23.58 27.70
CA PHE A 23 20.49 23.43 27.46
C PHE A 23 21.09 24.61 26.69
N PHE A 24 20.39 25.16 25.69
CA PHE A 24 20.90 26.31 24.93
C PHE A 24 20.86 27.63 25.71
N SER A 25 20.01 27.74 26.74
CA SER A 25 19.91 28.96 27.56
C SER A 25 21.14 29.20 28.45
N ALA A 26 21.79 28.13 28.92
CA ALA A 26 22.88 28.24 29.90
C ALA A 26 24.25 28.57 29.29
N GLU A 27 24.60 27.96 28.14
CA GLU A 27 25.88 28.24 27.46
C GLU A 27 25.93 29.64 26.82
N ILE A 28 24.79 30.15 26.33
CA ILE A 28 24.72 31.49 25.73
C ILE A 28 24.91 32.55 26.82
N VAL A 29 24.24 32.45 27.97
CA VAL A 29 24.39 33.45 29.05
C VAL A 29 25.84 33.56 29.56
N LYS A 30 26.60 32.45 29.53
CA LYS A 30 27.99 32.43 29.99
C LYS A 30 28.97 33.15 29.06
N SER A 31 28.66 33.25 27.77
CA SER A 31 29.51 33.93 26.79
C SER A 31 29.28 35.45 26.72
N TYR A 32 28.19 35.97 27.29
CA TYR A 32 27.90 37.41 27.33
C TYR A 32 28.35 38.12 28.62
N LEU A 33 28.73 37.39 29.67
CA LEU A 33 29.11 37.97 30.98
C LEU A 33 30.58 38.43 31.06
N GLU A 34 31.40 38.26 30.02
CA GLU A 34 32.82 38.69 30.00
C GLU A 34 33.11 39.89 29.08
N LEU A 35 32.09 40.53 28.50
CA LEU A 35 32.26 41.71 27.65
C LEU A 35 31.72 42.96 28.35
N ASP A 36 32.61 43.69 29.02
CA ASP A 36 32.40 45.07 29.50
C ASP A 36 32.09 45.98 28.31
N ILE A 37 30.81 46.08 27.93
CA ILE A 37 30.33 47.05 26.95
C ILE A 37 29.31 47.95 27.62
N SER A 38 29.68 49.22 27.78
CA SER A 38 28.78 50.28 28.22
C SER A 38 27.68 50.50 27.17
N PHE A 39 26.47 50.00 27.43
CA PHE A 39 25.31 50.21 26.57
C PHE A 39 24.15 50.85 27.35
N THR A 40 23.51 51.82 26.71
CA THR A 40 22.38 52.58 27.24
C THR A 40 21.11 51.72 27.31
N PRO A 41 20.26 51.88 28.35
CA PRO A 41 19.16 50.95 28.67
C PRO A 41 17.99 50.93 27.67
N ILE A 42 17.94 51.83 26.68
CA ILE A 42 16.83 51.94 25.71
C ILE A 42 17.03 50.98 24.51
N ASN A 43 18.27 50.58 24.21
CA ASN A 43 18.57 49.68 23.08
C ASN A 43 18.32 48.20 23.40
N PHE A 44 18.30 47.81 24.68
CA PHE A 44 18.25 46.40 25.08
C PHE A 44 16.87 45.77 24.84
N THR A 45 15.79 46.50 25.14
CA THR A 45 14.41 46.02 24.99
C THR A 45 13.98 45.89 23.53
N LEU A 46 14.38 46.84 22.67
CA LEU A 46 14.12 46.77 21.22
C LEU A 46 14.88 45.60 20.59
N GLN A 47 16.16 45.42 20.97
CA GLN A 47 16.99 44.35 20.44
C GLN A 47 16.50 42.95 20.86
N TYR A 48 16.05 42.79 22.10
CA TYR A 48 15.42 41.55 22.59
C TYR A 48 14.14 41.21 21.81
N TYR A 49 13.25 42.19 21.62
CA TYR A 49 11.99 41.98 20.88
C TYR A 49 12.24 41.60 19.41
N THR A 50 13.25 42.19 18.77
CA THR A 50 13.65 41.83 17.40
C THR A 50 14.27 40.42 17.31
N ILE A 51 14.97 39.96 18.34
CA ILE A 51 15.54 38.61 18.39
C ILE A 51 14.43 37.57 18.58
N GLU A 52 13.47 37.82 19.48
CA GLU A 52 12.31 36.94 19.68
C GLU A 52 11.45 36.82 18.41
N SER A 53 11.18 37.92 17.69
CA SER A 53 10.43 37.88 16.44
C SER A 53 11.16 37.09 15.35
N GLN A 54 12.48 37.24 15.26
CA GLN A 54 13.28 36.57 14.23
C GLN A 54 13.47 35.07 14.53
N LEU A 55 13.52 34.69 15.81
CA LEU A 55 13.47 33.29 16.23
C LEU A 55 12.10 32.66 15.90
N LEU A 56 10.99 33.36 16.12
CA LEU A 56 9.66 32.84 15.78
C LEU A 56 9.51 32.58 14.27
N GLU A 57 9.99 33.51 13.44
CA GLU A 57 9.95 33.37 11.98
C GLU A 57 10.79 32.18 11.50
N THR A 58 12.01 32.02 12.01
CA THR A 58 12.90 30.90 11.61
C THR A 58 12.39 29.55 12.10
N MET A 59 11.82 29.48 13.31
CA MET A 59 11.17 28.27 13.83
C MET A 59 9.96 27.87 12.99
N MET A 60 9.15 28.85 12.56
CA MET A 60 8.01 28.60 11.68
C MET A 60 8.44 28.07 10.32
N HIS A 61 9.51 28.63 9.71
CA HIS A 61 10.05 28.13 8.45
C HIS A 61 10.59 26.71 8.58
N GLN A 62 11.32 26.39 9.66
CA GLN A 62 11.80 25.03 9.89
C GLN A 62 10.66 24.03 10.07
N PHE A 63 9.58 24.42 10.75
CA PHE A 63 8.39 23.58 10.92
C PHE A 63 7.69 23.32 9.58
N ILE A 64 7.49 24.38 8.77
CA ILE A 64 6.90 24.26 7.43
C ILE A 64 7.76 23.36 6.53
N MET A 65 9.09 23.55 6.52
CA MET A 65 9.99 22.73 5.71
C MET A 65 10.00 21.25 6.16
N SER A 66 9.89 21.00 7.46
CA SER A 66 9.77 19.64 8.00
C SER A 66 8.44 18.99 7.60
N LEU A 67 7.32 19.72 7.66
CA LEU A 67 6.01 19.24 7.19
C LEU A 67 6.01 18.95 5.69
N VAL A 68 6.62 19.81 4.89
CA VAL A 68 6.76 19.62 3.43
C VAL A 68 7.64 18.41 3.12
N PHE A 69 8.73 18.20 3.86
CA PHE A 69 9.59 17.03 3.70
C PHE A 69 8.86 15.72 4.03
N VAL A 70 8.09 15.69 5.13
CA VAL A 70 7.27 14.53 5.50
C VAL A 70 6.23 14.23 4.42
N LEU A 71 5.54 15.25 3.88
CA LEU A 71 4.56 15.08 2.81
C LEU A 71 5.18 14.52 1.53
N MET A 72 6.38 14.98 1.14
CA MET A 72 7.09 14.44 -0.03
C MET A 72 7.48 12.96 0.14
N VAL A 73 7.94 12.58 1.32
CA VAL A 73 8.33 11.18 1.63
C VAL A 73 7.12 10.24 1.65
N THR A 74 5.90 10.75 1.88
CA THR A 74 4.66 9.96 1.87
C THR A 74 4.01 9.78 0.51
N SER A 75 4.68 10.16 -0.60
CA SER A 75 4.17 9.86 -1.95
C SER A 75 4.19 8.35 -2.17
N GLY A 76 3.07 7.72 -1.82
CA GLY A 76 2.93 6.28 -1.70
C GLY A 76 3.10 5.57 -3.02
N THR A 77 3.79 4.43 -2.96
CA THR A 77 3.70 3.40 -4.00
C THR A 77 2.25 2.94 -4.06
N THR A 78 1.49 3.36 -5.06
CA THR A 78 0.19 2.75 -5.33
C THR A 78 0.46 1.30 -5.73
N LYS A 79 0.15 0.35 -4.84
CA LYS A 79 0.18 -1.06 -5.21
C LYS A 79 -0.88 -1.24 -6.31
N ALA A 80 -0.58 -2.02 -7.35
CA ALA A 80 -1.62 -2.43 -8.28
C ALA A 80 -2.73 -3.09 -7.47
N GLU A 81 -3.96 -2.64 -7.67
CA GLU A 81 -5.13 -3.19 -6.99
C GLU A 81 -5.92 -4.04 -8.00
N LEU A 82 -6.26 -5.26 -7.59
CA LEU A 82 -7.19 -6.09 -8.32
C LEU A 82 -8.57 -5.43 -8.28
N THR A 83 -9.02 -4.92 -9.43
CA THR A 83 -10.32 -4.24 -9.53
C THR A 83 -11.48 -5.24 -9.40
N ASP A 84 -12.61 -4.77 -8.89
CA ASP A 84 -13.81 -5.59 -8.72
C ASP A 84 -14.33 -6.12 -10.06
N SER A 85 -14.26 -5.31 -11.13
CA SER A 85 -14.63 -5.75 -12.48
C SER A 85 -13.73 -6.88 -12.99
N CYS A 86 -12.42 -6.81 -12.73
CA CYS A 86 -11.49 -7.87 -13.09
C CYS A 86 -11.83 -9.16 -12.35
N LEU A 87 -12.04 -9.08 -11.03
CA LEU A 87 -12.37 -10.21 -10.18
C LEU A 87 -13.72 -10.86 -10.56
N ALA A 88 -14.72 -10.05 -10.88
CA ALA A 88 -16.03 -10.51 -11.36
C ALA A 88 -15.92 -11.20 -12.72
N CYS A 89 -15.11 -10.69 -13.65
CA CYS A 89 -14.93 -11.34 -14.95
C CYS A 89 -14.08 -12.61 -14.87
N MET A 90 -13.14 -12.71 -13.94
CA MET A 90 -12.47 -13.97 -13.63
C MET A 90 -13.46 -15.03 -13.13
N CYS A 91 -14.36 -14.65 -12.21
CA CYS A 91 -15.45 -15.52 -11.73
C CYS A 91 -16.35 -15.98 -12.87
N TYR A 92 -16.73 -15.07 -13.76
CA TYR A 92 -17.56 -15.36 -14.94
C TYR A 92 -16.88 -16.35 -15.88
N ALA A 93 -15.57 -16.20 -16.10
CA ALA A 93 -14.79 -17.07 -16.98
C ALA A 93 -14.61 -18.51 -16.42
N GLU A 94 -14.52 -18.66 -15.10
CA GLU A 94 -14.37 -19.96 -14.42
C GLU A 94 -15.69 -20.73 -14.36
N SER A 95 -16.75 -20.13 -13.82
CA SER A 95 -18.04 -20.80 -13.60
C SER A 95 -19.07 -20.54 -14.69
N ALA A 96 -18.70 -19.87 -15.80
CA ALA A 96 -19.61 -19.54 -16.91
C ALA A 96 -20.91 -18.87 -16.43
N GLY A 97 -20.78 -17.70 -15.80
CA GLY A 97 -21.91 -16.97 -15.23
C GLY A 97 -21.71 -16.48 -13.79
N CYS A 98 -20.53 -16.69 -13.20
CA CYS A 98 -20.21 -16.31 -11.84
C CYS A 98 -21.26 -16.81 -10.85
N HIS A 99 -21.37 -18.13 -10.72
CA HIS A 99 -22.32 -18.78 -9.82
C HIS A 99 -21.59 -19.79 -8.93
N MET A 100 -22.11 -19.98 -7.71
CA MET A 100 -21.62 -21.04 -6.83
C MET A 100 -22.03 -22.39 -7.44
N PRO A 101 -21.07 -23.28 -7.76
CA PRO A 101 -21.41 -24.60 -8.31
C PRO A 101 -22.16 -25.46 -7.28
N ASP A 102 -22.97 -26.40 -7.78
CA ASP A 102 -23.67 -27.41 -6.97
C ASP A 102 -23.36 -28.81 -7.55
N PRO A 103 -22.54 -29.64 -6.88
CA PRO A 103 -21.93 -29.40 -5.56
C PRO A 103 -20.84 -28.31 -5.60
N PRO A 104 -20.56 -27.63 -4.46
CA PRO A 104 -19.57 -26.54 -4.39
C PRO A 104 -18.14 -26.94 -4.77
N CYS A 105 -17.83 -28.23 -4.72
CA CYS A 105 -16.54 -28.78 -5.05
C CYS A 105 -16.71 -29.97 -5.99
N THR A 106 -15.89 -30.01 -7.02
CA THR A 106 -15.79 -31.15 -7.93
C THR A 106 -14.34 -31.61 -7.99
N ASN A 107 -14.14 -32.92 -8.09
CA ASN A 107 -12.81 -33.49 -8.24
C ASN A 107 -12.48 -33.60 -9.74
N ASP A 108 -11.41 -32.96 -10.18
CA ASP A 108 -10.97 -32.97 -11.58
C ASP A 108 -10.06 -34.16 -11.94
N GLY A 109 -9.90 -35.11 -11.00
CA GLY A 109 -9.00 -36.26 -11.08
C GLY A 109 -7.64 -36.04 -10.41
N TRP A 110 -7.25 -34.79 -10.14
CA TRP A 110 -5.98 -34.44 -9.51
C TRP A 110 -6.19 -33.72 -8.17
N SER A 111 -7.16 -32.83 -8.10
CA SER A 111 -7.50 -32.07 -6.91
C SER A 111 -8.98 -31.71 -6.87
N ASP A 112 -9.46 -31.34 -5.69
CA ASP A 112 -10.76 -30.71 -5.57
C ASP A 112 -10.65 -29.26 -6.04
N VAL A 113 -11.55 -28.90 -6.95
CA VAL A 113 -11.75 -27.56 -7.51
C VAL A 113 -13.07 -27.05 -6.98
N CYS A 114 -13.03 -25.94 -6.24
CA CYS A 114 -14.15 -25.48 -5.44
C CYS A 114 -14.52 -24.01 -5.69
N GLY A 115 -15.80 -23.73 -5.51
CA GLY A 115 -16.33 -22.37 -5.51
C GLY A 115 -16.38 -21.72 -6.90
N PRO A 116 -16.82 -20.46 -6.96
CA PRO A 116 -17.11 -19.78 -8.22
C PRO A 116 -15.86 -19.29 -8.98
N TRP A 117 -14.68 -19.35 -8.33
CA TRP A 117 -13.36 -19.07 -8.91
C TRP A 117 -12.48 -20.32 -9.06
N SER A 118 -13.06 -21.52 -9.08
CA SER A 118 -12.32 -22.78 -9.30
C SER A 118 -11.06 -22.93 -8.42
N ILE A 119 -11.19 -22.64 -7.13
CA ILE A 119 -10.08 -22.62 -6.19
C ILE A 119 -9.68 -24.04 -5.82
N THR A 120 -8.39 -24.36 -5.96
CA THR A 120 -7.81 -25.62 -5.47
C THR A 120 -7.30 -25.49 -4.04
N TYR A 121 -7.09 -26.61 -3.36
CA TYR A 121 -6.54 -26.61 -1.99
C TYR A 121 -5.19 -25.87 -1.91
N ALA A 122 -4.28 -26.10 -2.86
CA ALA A 122 -3.00 -25.41 -2.92
C ALA A 122 -3.14 -23.90 -3.12
N TYR A 123 -4.06 -23.48 -3.99
CA TYR A 123 -4.40 -22.08 -4.18
C TYR A 123 -4.88 -21.45 -2.86
N TRP A 124 -5.80 -22.11 -2.15
CA TRP A 124 -6.33 -21.63 -0.87
C TRP A 124 -5.26 -21.51 0.22
N MET A 125 -4.37 -22.50 0.34
CA MET A 125 -3.22 -22.44 1.26
C MET A 125 -2.36 -21.21 0.96
N ASP A 126 -2.10 -20.95 -0.32
CA ASP A 126 -1.28 -19.83 -0.73
C ASP A 126 -1.97 -18.46 -0.56
N GLY A 127 -3.30 -18.44 -0.63
CA GLY A 127 -4.15 -17.33 -0.24
C GLY A 127 -4.24 -17.11 1.27
N GLY A 128 -3.50 -17.87 2.08
CA GLY A 128 -3.36 -17.62 3.51
C GLY A 128 -4.43 -18.28 4.39
N TYR A 129 -5.00 -19.41 3.95
CA TYR A 129 -5.92 -20.22 4.76
C TYR A 129 -7.17 -19.44 5.22
N GLN A 130 -7.73 -18.62 4.33
CA GLN A 130 -8.93 -17.83 4.64
C GLN A 130 -10.05 -18.72 5.20
N GLY A 131 -10.74 -18.26 6.24
CA GLY A 131 -11.83 -19.02 6.86
C GLY A 131 -11.42 -20.29 7.62
N GLY A 132 -10.14 -20.69 7.62
CA GLY A 132 -9.60 -21.81 8.39
C GLY A 132 -9.89 -23.22 7.85
N ASP A 133 -10.93 -23.39 7.04
CA ASP A 133 -11.27 -24.65 6.36
C ASP A 133 -11.52 -24.43 4.87
N PHE A 134 -10.90 -25.26 4.02
CA PHE A 134 -10.95 -25.12 2.57
C PHE A 134 -12.36 -25.24 2.00
N TYR A 135 -13.09 -26.30 2.37
CA TYR A 135 -14.42 -26.58 1.82
C TYR A 135 -15.44 -25.54 2.29
N SER A 136 -15.39 -25.17 3.56
CA SER A 136 -16.28 -24.14 4.14
C SER A 136 -15.99 -22.76 3.55
N CYS A 137 -14.72 -22.41 3.33
CA CYS A 137 -14.35 -21.11 2.78
C CYS A 137 -14.71 -20.99 1.29
N THR A 138 -14.41 -22.01 0.48
CA THR A 138 -14.66 -21.95 -0.96
C THR A 138 -16.15 -22.08 -1.33
N SER A 139 -16.98 -22.58 -0.41
CA SER A 139 -18.44 -22.56 -0.53
C SER A 139 -19.10 -21.26 -0.01
N ASP A 140 -18.32 -20.33 0.55
CA ASP A 140 -18.76 -19.01 0.96
C ASP A 140 -18.24 -17.93 0.00
N TRP A 141 -19.11 -17.02 -0.44
CA TRP A 141 -18.76 -15.99 -1.41
C TRP A 141 -17.63 -15.07 -0.93
N GLN A 142 -17.74 -14.57 0.30
CA GLN A 142 -16.79 -13.59 0.84
C GLN A 142 -15.44 -14.23 1.11
N CYS A 143 -15.44 -15.44 1.66
CA CYS A 143 -14.21 -16.16 1.96
C CYS A 143 -13.50 -16.62 0.68
N SER A 144 -14.24 -17.11 -0.32
CA SER A 144 -13.71 -17.46 -1.62
C SER A 144 -13.11 -16.23 -2.31
N GLU A 145 -13.80 -15.08 -2.32
CA GLU A 145 -13.28 -13.84 -2.89
C GLU A 145 -12.00 -13.37 -2.18
N SER A 146 -12.01 -13.37 -0.84
CA SER A 146 -10.86 -12.99 -0.02
C SER A 146 -9.65 -13.89 -0.31
N THR A 147 -9.87 -15.18 -0.55
CA THR A 147 -8.82 -16.12 -0.96
C THR A 147 -8.19 -15.72 -2.29
N VAL A 148 -9.00 -15.35 -3.30
CA VAL A 148 -8.48 -14.89 -4.60
C VAL A 148 -7.67 -13.61 -4.44
N ARG A 149 -8.19 -12.62 -3.71
CA ARG A 149 -7.49 -11.35 -3.46
C ARG A 149 -6.17 -11.56 -2.73
N ALA A 150 -6.14 -12.42 -1.71
CA ALA A 150 -4.93 -12.73 -0.96
C ALA A 150 -3.88 -13.44 -1.84
N TYR A 151 -4.32 -14.41 -2.66
CA TYR A 151 -3.44 -15.09 -3.61
C TYR A 151 -2.83 -14.12 -4.63
N MET A 152 -3.66 -13.25 -5.22
CA MET A 152 -3.19 -12.19 -6.12
C MET A 152 -2.23 -11.23 -5.41
N GLY A 153 -2.55 -10.83 -4.19
CA GLY A 153 -1.69 -9.95 -3.40
C GLY A 153 -0.32 -10.53 -3.06
N ARG A 154 -0.19 -11.86 -3.09
CA ARG A 154 1.07 -12.61 -2.90
C ARG A 154 1.88 -12.75 -4.18
N TYR A 155 1.24 -13.07 -5.31
CA TYR A 155 1.95 -13.45 -6.54
C TYR A 155 2.03 -12.37 -7.61
N VAL A 156 1.14 -11.38 -7.59
CA VAL A 156 1.19 -10.22 -8.48
C VAL A 156 1.82 -9.05 -7.72
N THR A 157 3.14 -8.95 -7.82
CA THR A 157 3.94 -7.94 -7.10
C THR A 157 4.20 -6.67 -7.91
N ASP A 158 4.00 -6.71 -9.22
CA ASP A 158 4.19 -5.55 -10.10
C ASP A 158 3.12 -4.49 -9.80
N PRO A 159 3.50 -3.27 -9.37
CA PRO A 159 2.56 -2.19 -9.07
C PRO A 159 1.88 -1.60 -10.32
N THR A 160 2.30 -2.00 -11.51
CA THR A 160 1.70 -1.61 -12.79
C THR A 160 0.89 -2.73 -13.43
N ALA A 161 0.72 -3.87 -12.75
CA ALA A 161 -0.02 -5.01 -13.26
C ALA A 161 -1.46 -4.66 -13.64
N HIS A 162 -1.86 -5.10 -14.84
CA HIS A 162 -3.23 -5.02 -15.34
C HIS A 162 -4.00 -6.33 -15.11
N CYS A 163 -5.32 -6.32 -15.37
CA CYS A 163 -6.18 -7.48 -15.17
C CYS A 163 -5.66 -8.76 -15.86
N GLU A 164 -4.99 -8.62 -17.00
CA GLU A 164 -4.33 -9.75 -17.68
C GLU A 164 -3.37 -10.50 -16.76
N ALA A 165 -2.49 -9.80 -16.06
CA ALA A 165 -1.52 -10.42 -15.17
C ALA A 165 -2.20 -11.16 -14.02
N TYR A 166 -3.29 -10.61 -13.47
CA TYR A 166 -4.08 -11.26 -12.42
C TYR A 166 -4.81 -12.50 -12.94
N ALA A 167 -5.53 -12.39 -14.06
CA ALA A 167 -6.28 -13.49 -14.66
C ALA A 167 -5.35 -14.66 -15.05
N ARG A 168 -4.20 -14.36 -15.66
CA ARG A 168 -3.23 -15.38 -16.06
C ARG A 168 -2.53 -16.02 -14.86
N THR A 169 -2.25 -15.23 -13.81
CA THR A 169 -1.72 -15.76 -12.53
C THR A 169 -2.75 -16.62 -11.80
N HIS A 170 -4.03 -16.32 -11.91
CA HIS A 170 -5.10 -17.12 -11.31
C HIS A 170 -5.15 -18.53 -11.88
N VAL A 171 -5.26 -18.66 -13.20
CA VAL A 171 -5.38 -19.97 -13.86
C VAL A 171 -4.02 -20.70 -13.95
N GLY A 172 -2.92 -19.94 -14.01
CA GLY A 172 -1.57 -20.47 -14.25
C GLY A 172 -0.66 -20.53 -13.02
N GLY A 173 -1.15 -20.12 -11.85
CA GLY A 173 -0.36 -20.01 -10.64
C GLY A 173 0.75 -18.95 -10.71
N PRO A 174 1.80 -19.03 -9.86
CA PRO A 174 2.77 -17.95 -9.67
C PRO A 174 3.53 -17.50 -10.92
N TRP A 175 3.65 -18.39 -11.91
CA TRP A 175 4.34 -18.11 -13.18
C TRP A 175 3.37 -17.92 -14.35
N GLY A 176 2.05 -18.00 -14.09
CA GLY A 176 1.00 -18.04 -15.10
C GLY A 176 0.99 -16.84 -16.04
N ALA A 177 1.28 -15.64 -15.52
CA ALA A 177 1.39 -14.41 -16.31
C ALA A 177 2.36 -14.48 -17.51
N HIS A 178 3.31 -15.42 -17.49
CA HIS A 178 4.32 -15.59 -18.54
C HIS A 178 4.10 -16.82 -19.42
N GLN A 179 3.01 -17.56 -19.22
CA GLN A 179 2.75 -18.80 -19.93
C GLN A 179 1.68 -18.61 -21.01
N ASP A 180 1.95 -19.01 -22.25
CA ASP A 180 1.03 -18.79 -23.38
C ASP A 180 -0.31 -19.52 -23.22
N TRP A 181 -0.31 -20.69 -22.59
CA TRP A 181 -1.54 -21.47 -22.41
C TRP A 181 -2.59 -20.76 -21.53
N THR A 182 -2.18 -19.76 -20.74
CA THR A 182 -3.10 -18.95 -19.92
C THR A 182 -3.81 -17.85 -20.73
N LEU A 183 -3.38 -17.57 -21.97
CA LEU A 183 -3.99 -16.56 -22.83
C LEU A 183 -5.45 -16.92 -23.17
N THR A 184 -5.76 -18.22 -23.31
CA THR A 184 -7.13 -18.66 -23.56
C THR A 184 -8.08 -18.27 -22.43
N PHE A 185 -7.61 -18.30 -21.17
CA PHE A 185 -8.39 -17.83 -20.04
C PHE A 185 -8.48 -16.30 -20.04
N TRP A 186 -7.36 -15.61 -20.29
CA TRP A 186 -7.35 -14.16 -20.39
C TRP A 186 -8.38 -13.64 -21.40
N HIS A 187 -8.44 -14.20 -22.62
CA HIS A 187 -9.39 -13.75 -23.62
C HIS A 187 -10.86 -13.90 -23.19
N LYS A 188 -11.19 -14.87 -22.33
CA LYS A 188 -12.55 -14.97 -21.74
C LYS A 188 -12.82 -13.82 -20.77
N VAL A 189 -11.83 -13.47 -19.95
CA VAL A 189 -11.90 -12.37 -19.00
C VAL A 189 -11.96 -11.03 -19.73
N GLU A 190 -11.10 -10.83 -20.73
CA GLU A 190 -11.07 -9.67 -21.62
C GLU A 190 -12.42 -9.46 -22.30
N TYR A 191 -12.99 -10.53 -22.89
CA TYR A 191 -14.32 -10.48 -23.48
C TYR A 191 -15.39 -10.03 -22.49
N CYS A 192 -15.39 -10.58 -21.27
CA CYS A 192 -16.32 -10.14 -20.21
C CYS A 192 -16.13 -8.65 -19.85
N LEU A 193 -14.88 -8.18 -19.77
CA LEU A 193 -14.59 -6.78 -19.47
C LEU A 193 -15.09 -5.85 -20.58
N GLU A 194 -14.93 -6.23 -21.84
CA GLU A 194 -15.40 -5.48 -23.00
C GLU A 194 -16.94 -5.44 -23.09
N GLU A 195 -17.62 -6.57 -22.87
CA GLU A 195 -19.10 -6.62 -22.88
C GLU A 195 -19.71 -5.79 -21.74
N ASN A 196 -19.07 -5.74 -20.57
CA ASN A 196 -19.52 -4.91 -19.46
C ASN A 196 -19.27 -3.40 -19.69
N LEU A 197 -18.50 -3.04 -20.73
CA LEU A 197 -18.40 -1.66 -21.25
C LEU A 197 -19.50 -1.34 -22.27
N ILE A 198 -20.27 -2.33 -22.73
CA ILE A 198 -21.33 -2.21 -23.75
C ILE A 198 -22.73 -2.24 -23.12
N ILE A 199 -22.91 -2.81 -21.92
CA ILE A 199 -24.22 -2.96 -21.25
C ILE A 199 -24.54 -1.80 -20.29
N PRO A 200 -25.76 -1.22 -20.30
CA PRO A 200 -26.17 -0.20 -19.33
C PRO A 200 -26.19 -0.73 -17.88
N PRO A 201 -25.92 0.14 -16.88
CA PRO A 201 -25.55 -0.21 -15.49
C PRO A 201 -26.58 -1.04 -14.69
N ASN A 202 -27.76 -1.26 -15.24
CA ASN A 202 -28.89 -1.89 -14.57
C ASN A 202 -28.74 -3.42 -14.47
N LEU A 203 -27.87 -4.03 -15.28
CA LEU A 203 -27.65 -5.49 -15.30
C LEU A 203 -26.46 -5.97 -14.44
N VAL A 204 -25.62 -5.04 -13.96
CA VAL A 204 -24.49 -5.36 -13.05
C VAL A 204 -24.97 -5.62 -11.62
N THR A 205 -26.19 -5.18 -11.28
CA THR A 205 -26.70 -5.19 -9.89
C THR A 205 -27.21 -6.54 -9.39
N THR A 206 -27.25 -7.59 -10.22
CA THR A 206 -27.78 -8.90 -9.79
C THR A 206 -26.80 -9.75 -8.99
N HIS A 207 -25.52 -9.38 -8.89
CA HIS A 207 -24.51 -10.12 -8.13
C HIS A 207 -23.88 -9.34 -6.97
N SER A 208 -24.39 -8.14 -6.63
CA SER A 208 -23.94 -7.36 -5.46
C SER A 208 -24.84 -7.56 -4.23
N LYS A 209 -25.31 -8.78 -3.98
CA LYS A 209 -26.02 -9.12 -2.74
C LYS A 209 -25.55 -10.44 -2.16
#